data_AF-A0A246TXY5-F1
#
_entry.id   AF-A0A246TXY5-F1
#
_cell.length_a   1.000
_cell.length_b   1.000
_cell.length_c   1.000
_cell.angle_alpha   90.00
_cell.angle_beta   90.00
_cell.angle_gamma   90.00
#
_symmetry.space_group_name_H-M   'P 1'
#
loop_
_entity.id
_entity.type
_entity.pdbx_description
1 polymer ?
#
loop_
_entity_poly.entity_id
_entity_poly.type
_entity_poly.pdbx_seq_one_letter_code
_entity_poly.pdbx_strand_id
1 'polypeptide(L)'
;MNGPHDLGGLMGFGPVAPEKDEPYFHAEWEKRALGLTLSSGALGAWNIDESRHARENIPPANYLGASYYEIWTRALEVLLQRHGFVTADEINAGHKQTDGAAPKRVLKADMVAGVLAKGGPCDRPVATPPRFAAGDRVRTINFNPTTHTRLPRYARSKAGVVEAVQGSFVFPDDNAHGKGENPQWVYLVVFEATELWGEDGDPTSTVSIDAWESYIIPADG
;
A
#
# COMPACT_ATOMS: atom_id res chain seq x y z
N MET A 1 2.46 4.76 -9.78
CA MET A 1 3.93 4.82 -9.68
C MET A 1 4.48 3.47 -10.14
N ASN A 2 5.46 3.43 -11.05
CA ASN A 2 6.06 2.17 -11.51
C ASN A 2 7.36 1.90 -10.73
N GLY A 3 7.22 1.59 -9.45
CA GLY A 3 8.34 1.49 -8.49
C GLY A 3 8.86 0.07 -8.26
N PRO A 4 9.88 -0.09 -7.40
CA PRO A 4 10.51 -1.38 -7.09
C PRO A 4 9.61 -2.34 -6.29
N HIS A 5 8.52 -1.82 -5.72
CA HIS A 5 7.56 -2.58 -4.91
C HIS A 5 6.54 -3.38 -5.76
N ASP A 6 6.32 -2.97 -7.01
CA ASP A 6 5.33 -3.58 -7.90
C ASP A 6 5.98 -4.75 -8.65
N LEU A 7 6.14 -5.87 -7.97
CA LEU A 7 6.95 -7.01 -8.43
C LEU A 7 6.17 -8.06 -9.23
N GLY A 8 4.84 -7.96 -9.31
CA GLY A 8 4.00 -8.98 -9.95
C GLY A 8 4.40 -9.25 -11.41
N GLY A 9 4.73 -10.49 -11.72
CA GLY A 9 5.15 -10.93 -13.06
C GLY A 9 6.63 -10.69 -13.38
N LEU A 10 7.42 -10.09 -12.49
CA LEU A 10 8.85 -9.91 -12.70
C LEU A 10 9.64 -11.20 -12.42
N MET A 11 10.71 -11.42 -13.18
CA MET A 11 11.60 -12.57 -13.07
C MET A 11 12.97 -12.18 -12.50
N GLY A 12 13.74 -13.17 -12.04
CA GLY A 12 15.14 -12.97 -11.64
C GLY A 12 15.39 -12.81 -10.13
N PHE A 13 14.40 -13.06 -9.27
CA PHE A 13 14.53 -12.96 -7.81
C PHE A 13 15.11 -14.21 -7.14
N GLY A 14 15.29 -15.31 -7.88
CA GLY A 14 15.68 -16.59 -7.32
C GLY A 14 14.52 -17.31 -6.61
N PRO A 15 14.80 -18.46 -5.96
CA PRO A 15 13.78 -19.25 -5.27
C PRO A 15 13.29 -18.56 -3.98
N VAL A 16 12.05 -18.82 -3.61
CA VAL A 16 11.54 -18.49 -2.27
C VAL A 16 12.23 -19.41 -1.25
N ALA A 17 12.87 -18.82 -0.24
CA ALA A 17 13.66 -19.53 0.76
C ALA A 17 13.17 -19.18 2.18
N PRO A 18 12.04 -19.75 2.64
CA PRO A 18 11.51 -19.46 3.97
C PRO A 18 12.45 -19.98 5.06
N GLU A 19 12.64 -19.20 6.12
CA GLU A 19 13.43 -19.61 7.28
C GLU A 19 12.64 -20.62 8.12
N LYS A 20 13.30 -21.69 8.57
CA LYS A 20 12.71 -22.64 9.50
C LYS A 20 12.69 -22.00 10.89
N ASP A 21 11.53 -22.04 11.56
CA ASP A 21 11.34 -21.49 12.91
C ASP A 21 11.68 -19.98 13.00
N GLU A 22 11.34 -19.23 11.94
CA GLU A 22 11.59 -17.78 11.82
C GLU A 22 11.09 -17.01 13.06
N PRO A 23 11.95 -16.22 13.74
CA PRO A 23 11.53 -15.42 14.88
C PRO A 23 10.67 -14.23 14.42
N TYR A 24 9.83 -13.71 15.31
CA TYR A 24 9.07 -12.47 14.99
C TYR A 24 9.96 -11.25 14.70
N PHE A 25 11.16 -11.23 15.28
CA PHE A 25 12.16 -10.18 15.09
C PHE A 25 13.55 -10.83 15.08
N HIS A 26 14.31 -10.63 14.02
CA HIS A 26 15.70 -11.08 13.87
C HIS A 26 16.66 -10.27 14.73
N ALA A 27 16.29 -9.04 15.11
CA ALA A 27 17.10 -8.19 15.97
C ALA A 27 16.28 -7.22 16.85
N GLU A 28 16.87 -6.77 17.96
CA GLU A 28 16.21 -5.82 18.89
C GLU A 28 15.79 -4.50 18.24
N TRP A 29 16.49 -4.05 17.20
CA TRP A 29 16.15 -2.81 16.51
C TRP A 29 14.85 -2.93 15.70
N GLU A 30 14.46 -4.14 15.27
CA GLU A 30 13.24 -4.36 14.49
C GLU A 30 11.98 -4.14 15.34
N LYS A 31 12.04 -4.57 16.62
CA LYS A 31 11.01 -4.24 17.63
C LYS A 31 10.83 -2.73 17.76
N ARG A 32 11.93 -1.99 17.78
CA ARG A 32 11.93 -0.53 17.86
C ARG A 32 11.40 0.10 16.57
N ALA A 33 11.79 -0.40 15.40
CA ALA A 33 11.33 0.09 14.11
C ALA A 33 9.80 -0.04 13.99
N LEU A 34 9.24 -1.19 14.36
CA LEU A 34 7.78 -1.38 14.43
C LEU A 34 7.14 -0.39 15.42
N GLY A 35 7.64 -0.33 16.66
CA GLY A 35 7.09 0.54 17.70
C GLY A 35 7.13 2.02 17.33
N LEU A 36 8.24 2.50 16.76
CA LEU A 36 8.39 3.87 16.28
C LEU A 36 7.42 4.15 15.13
N THR A 37 7.27 3.23 14.17
CA THR A 37 6.37 3.43 13.03
C THR A 37 4.91 3.54 13.49
N LEU A 38 4.46 2.63 14.37
CA LEU A 38 3.08 2.64 14.87
C LEU A 38 2.79 3.88 15.72
N SER A 39 3.69 4.23 16.65
CA SER A 39 3.55 5.44 17.46
C SER A 39 3.58 6.72 16.61
N SER A 40 4.41 6.76 15.57
CA SER A 40 4.49 7.91 14.67
C SER A 40 3.24 8.05 13.79
N GLY A 41 2.65 6.95 13.34
CA GLY A 41 1.36 6.97 12.66
C GLY A 41 0.25 7.56 13.55
N ALA A 42 0.35 7.39 14.87
CA ALA A 42 -0.62 7.95 15.81
C ALA A 42 -0.55 9.48 15.95
N LEU A 43 0.54 10.13 15.49
CA LEU A 43 0.69 11.59 15.47
C LEU A 43 -0.38 12.27 14.61
N GLY A 44 -0.98 11.54 13.67
CA GLY A 44 -2.11 11.99 12.85
C GLY A 44 -1.74 12.99 11.75
N ALA A 45 -0.47 13.03 11.37
CA ALA A 45 0.04 13.91 10.32
C ALA A 45 -0.11 13.33 8.91
N TRP A 46 -0.01 12.00 8.78
CA TRP A 46 -0.20 11.27 7.52
C TRP A 46 -1.16 10.08 7.71
N ASN A 47 -1.62 9.52 6.60
CA ASN A 47 -2.40 8.28 6.55
C ASN A 47 -1.56 7.10 6.05
N ILE A 48 -2.17 5.91 6.03
CA ILE A 48 -1.49 4.67 5.61
C ILE A 48 -1.06 4.70 4.13
N ASP A 49 -1.83 5.37 3.26
CA ASP A 49 -1.56 5.39 1.83
C ASP A 49 -0.38 6.32 1.51
N GLU A 50 -0.25 7.46 2.21
CA GLU A 50 0.95 8.29 2.16
C GLU A 50 2.17 7.51 2.70
N SER A 51 2.00 6.72 3.76
CA SER A 51 3.08 5.90 4.31
C SER A 51 3.54 4.82 3.34
N ARG A 52 2.61 4.17 2.63
CA ARG A 52 2.94 3.23 1.53
C ARG A 52 3.68 3.98 0.44
N HIS A 53 3.18 5.13 0.00
CA HIS A 53 3.82 5.92 -1.03
C HIS A 53 5.26 6.34 -0.66
N ALA A 54 5.53 6.66 0.60
CA ALA A 54 6.89 6.93 1.05
C ALA A 54 7.83 5.72 0.87
N ARG A 55 7.36 4.49 1.12
CA ARG A 55 8.12 3.25 0.88
C ARG A 55 8.34 3.00 -0.61
N GLU A 56 7.34 3.30 -1.42
CA GLU A 56 7.38 3.12 -2.88
C GLU A 56 8.42 4.03 -3.55
N ASN A 57 8.75 5.17 -2.93
CA ASN A 57 9.74 6.16 -3.37
C ASN A 57 11.17 5.89 -2.90
N ILE A 58 11.43 4.79 -2.19
CA ILE A 58 12.79 4.38 -1.89
C ILE A 58 13.49 4.01 -3.21
N PRO A 59 14.72 4.49 -3.48
CA PRO A 59 15.46 4.16 -4.69
C PRO A 59 15.54 2.62 -4.90
N PRO A 60 15.37 2.10 -6.14
CA PRO A 60 15.20 0.66 -6.36
C PRO A 60 16.26 -0.25 -5.73
N ALA A 61 17.54 0.08 -5.88
CA ALA A 61 18.64 -0.69 -5.28
C ALA A 61 18.56 -0.69 -3.74
N ASN A 62 18.18 0.44 -3.16
CA ASN A 62 18.01 0.59 -1.72
C ASN A 62 16.78 -0.19 -1.23
N TYR A 63 15.69 -0.24 -1.99
CA TYR A 63 14.49 -0.98 -1.63
C TYR A 63 14.73 -2.49 -1.68
N LEU A 64 15.27 -3.00 -2.80
CA LEU A 64 15.46 -4.44 -3.02
C LEU A 64 16.59 -5.03 -2.17
N GLY A 65 17.56 -4.21 -1.75
CA GLY A 65 18.64 -4.63 -0.85
C GLY A 65 18.36 -4.43 0.64
N ALA A 66 17.17 -3.94 1.00
CA ALA A 66 16.81 -3.67 2.40
C ALA A 66 16.03 -4.83 3.03
N SER A 67 16.25 -5.06 4.33
CA SER A 67 15.34 -5.87 5.13
C SER A 67 13.97 -5.21 5.26
N TYR A 68 12.96 -5.98 5.68
CA TYR A 68 11.59 -5.49 5.80
C TYR A 68 11.49 -4.25 6.70
N TYR A 69 12.13 -4.28 7.86
CA TYR A 69 12.08 -3.15 8.80
C TYR A 69 13.00 -1.99 8.41
N GLU A 70 14.02 -2.21 7.57
CA GLU A 70 14.77 -1.10 6.97
C GLU A 70 13.90 -0.29 6.00
N ILE A 71 13.05 -0.96 5.20
CA ILE A 71 12.07 -0.28 4.32
C ILE A 71 11.15 0.64 5.14
N TRP A 72 10.69 0.15 6.30
CA TRP A 72 9.81 0.91 7.20
C TRP A 72 10.53 2.11 7.81
N THR A 73 11.73 1.91 8.35
CA THR A 73 12.52 2.98 8.97
C THR A 73 12.85 4.09 7.98
N ARG A 74 13.32 3.76 6.77
CA ARG A 74 13.65 4.74 5.73
C ARG A 74 12.43 5.57 5.31
N ALA A 75 11.27 4.93 5.15
CA ALA A 75 10.04 5.65 4.84
C ALA A 75 9.56 6.51 6.02
N LEU A 76 9.75 6.06 7.26
CA LEU A 76 9.38 6.81 8.46
C LEU A 76 10.21 8.09 8.60
N GLU A 77 11.51 8.05 8.36
CA GLU A 77 12.39 9.23 8.36
C GLU A 77 11.89 10.29 7.38
N VAL A 78 11.54 9.88 6.15
CA VAL A 78 10.97 10.76 5.13
C VAL A 78 9.66 11.40 5.60
N LEU A 79 8.77 10.63 6.24
CA LEU A 79 7.48 11.14 6.72
C LEU A 79 7.65 12.12 7.88
N LEU A 80 8.48 11.77 8.88
CA LEU A 80 8.76 12.64 10.02
C LEU A 80 9.38 13.96 9.56
N GLN A 81 10.31 13.91 8.61
CA GLN A 81 10.93 15.12 8.04
C GLN A 81 9.93 15.95 7.23
N ARG A 82 9.17 15.30 6.33
CA ARG A 82 8.18 15.99 5.48
C ARG A 82 7.14 16.75 6.32
N HIS A 83 6.72 16.16 7.44
CA HIS A 83 5.72 16.75 8.33
C HIS A 83 6.34 17.57 9.47
N GLY A 84 7.65 17.85 9.41
CA GLY A 84 8.34 18.78 10.31
C GLY A 84 8.55 18.28 11.73
N PHE A 85 8.41 16.98 12.01
CA PHE A 85 8.69 16.41 13.32
C PHE A 85 10.18 16.28 13.62
N VAL A 86 11.00 16.11 12.57
CA VAL A 86 12.46 16.04 12.66
C VAL A 86 13.08 16.79 11.49
N THR A 87 14.30 17.25 11.66
CA THR A 87 15.15 17.80 10.59
C THR A 87 16.14 16.75 10.08
N ALA A 88 16.71 16.99 8.89
CA ALA A 88 17.79 16.13 8.38
C ALA A 88 19.01 16.11 9.31
N ASP A 89 19.33 17.25 9.94
CA ASP A 89 20.45 17.37 10.87
C ASP A 89 20.22 16.55 12.14
N GLU A 90 18.99 16.51 12.67
CA GLU A 90 18.64 15.66 13.82
C GLU A 90 18.72 14.17 13.50
N ILE A 91 18.31 13.75 12.29
CA ILE A 91 18.46 12.36 11.83
C ILE A 91 19.94 11.99 11.78
N ASN A 92 20.78 12.84 11.16
CA ASN A 92 22.21 12.60 11.03
C ASN A 92 22.95 12.63 12.39
N ALA A 93 22.57 13.56 13.27
CA ALA A 93 23.20 13.74 14.58
C ALA A 93 22.69 12.76 15.64
N GLY A 94 21.56 12.07 15.38
CA GLY A 94 20.96 11.08 16.27
C GLY A 94 20.38 11.65 17.57
N HIS A 95 20.13 12.96 17.65
CA HIS A 95 19.54 13.60 18.82
C HIS A 95 18.73 14.84 18.45
N LYS A 96 17.76 15.18 19.30
CA LYS A 96 16.89 16.36 19.17
C LYS A 96 17.69 17.65 19.24
N GLN A 97 17.42 18.58 18.33
CA GLN A 97 17.98 19.92 18.27
C GLN A 97 16.88 21.00 18.24
N THR A 98 15.69 20.67 17.72
CA THR A 98 14.53 21.56 17.64
C THR A 98 13.29 20.87 18.21
N ASP A 99 12.24 21.63 18.52
CA ASP A 99 11.01 21.04 19.08
C ASP A 99 10.15 20.29 18.04
N GLY A 100 10.32 20.57 16.75
CA GLY A 100 9.52 19.99 15.68
C GLY A 100 8.04 20.39 15.72
N ALA A 101 7.24 19.78 14.85
CA ALA A 101 5.80 19.98 14.80
C ALA A 101 5.09 19.39 16.04
N ALA A 102 4.02 20.06 16.49
CA ALA A 102 3.18 19.54 17.56
C ALA A 102 2.26 18.41 17.04
N PRO A 103 2.27 17.22 17.66
CA PRO A 103 1.43 16.11 17.20
C PRO A 103 -0.05 16.35 17.53
N LYS A 104 -0.95 15.91 16.63
CA LYS A 104 -2.40 15.99 16.88
C LYS A 104 -2.84 15.03 17.99
N ARG A 105 -2.12 13.91 18.14
CA ARG A 105 -2.38 12.89 19.14
C ARG A 105 -1.08 12.18 19.51
N VAL A 106 -0.97 11.73 20.75
CA VAL A 106 0.17 10.93 21.23
C VAL A 106 -0.34 9.58 21.70
N LEU A 107 0.22 8.49 21.17
CA LEU A 107 -0.07 7.13 21.63
C LEU A 107 0.74 6.82 22.89
N LYS A 108 0.08 6.78 24.04
CA LYS A 108 0.66 6.36 25.32
C LYS A 108 0.65 4.84 25.44
N ALA A 109 1.55 4.30 26.26
CA ALA A 109 1.77 2.86 26.40
C ALA A 109 0.50 2.09 26.83
N ASP A 110 -0.28 2.64 27.75
CA ASP A 110 -1.54 2.07 28.25
C ASP A 110 -2.66 2.03 27.20
N MET A 111 -2.55 2.83 26.13
CA MET A 111 -3.53 2.87 25.04
C MET A 111 -3.24 1.88 23.91
N VAL A 112 -2.01 1.34 23.83
CA VAL A 112 -1.54 0.55 22.67
C VAL A 112 -2.46 -0.64 22.40
N ALA A 113 -2.73 -1.48 23.41
CA ALA A 113 -3.54 -2.69 23.24
C ALA A 113 -4.94 -2.36 22.71
N GLY A 114 -5.59 -1.33 23.26
CA GLY A 114 -6.93 -0.92 22.83
C GLY A 114 -6.97 -0.33 21.42
N VAL A 115 -5.96 0.46 21.04
CA VAL A 115 -5.85 1.02 19.69
C VAL A 115 -5.61 -0.07 18.66
N LEU A 116 -4.72 -1.03 18.94
CA LEU A 116 -4.46 -2.15 18.04
C LEU A 116 -5.68 -3.06 17.89
N ALA A 117 -6.39 -3.35 18.98
CA ALA A 117 -7.60 -4.16 18.96
C ALA A 117 -8.74 -3.50 18.15
N LYS A 118 -8.82 -2.17 18.15
CA LYS A 118 -9.82 -1.42 17.37
C LYS A 118 -9.53 -1.41 15.87
N GLY A 119 -8.26 -1.50 15.48
CA GLY A 119 -7.84 -1.45 14.08
C GLY A 119 -8.04 -0.07 13.42
N GLY A 120 -7.92 -0.05 12.09
CA GLY A 120 -8.06 1.15 11.25
C GLY A 120 -9.05 0.90 10.11
N PRO A 121 -10.37 1.01 10.35
CA PRO A 121 -11.38 0.78 9.32
C PRO A 121 -11.24 1.79 8.17
N CYS A 122 -11.14 1.28 6.95
CA CYS A 122 -11.07 2.07 5.73
C CYS A 122 -12.35 1.98 4.89
N ASP A 123 -13.37 1.25 5.36
CA ASP A 123 -14.71 1.27 4.78
C ASP A 123 -15.35 2.65 4.98
N ARG A 124 -16.04 3.13 3.95
CA ARG A 124 -16.69 4.43 3.95
C ARG A 124 -17.97 4.35 3.12
N PRO A 125 -19.08 4.96 3.57
CA PRO A 125 -20.31 4.96 2.80
C PRO A 125 -20.13 5.75 1.49
N VAL A 126 -20.70 5.21 0.41
CA VAL A 126 -20.85 5.88 -0.88
C VAL A 126 -22.35 5.97 -1.17
N ALA A 127 -22.81 7.16 -1.58
CA ALA A 127 -24.24 7.42 -1.78
C ALA A 127 -24.79 6.78 -3.08
N THR A 128 -23.93 6.54 -4.07
CA THR A 128 -24.30 5.91 -5.33
C THR A 128 -24.21 4.39 -5.23
N PRO A 129 -25.07 3.64 -5.94
CA PRO A 129 -24.92 2.19 -6.04
C PRO A 129 -23.63 1.82 -6.80
N PRO A 130 -23.12 0.58 -6.65
CA PRO A 130 -21.98 0.11 -7.44
C PRO A 130 -22.34 0.11 -8.93
N ARG A 131 -21.40 0.56 -9.78
CA ARG A 131 -21.59 0.59 -11.24
C ARG A 131 -21.59 -0.79 -11.88
N PHE A 132 -20.88 -1.74 -11.27
CA PHE A 132 -20.76 -3.12 -11.74
C PHE A 132 -21.31 -4.12 -10.73
N ALA A 133 -21.64 -5.32 -11.19
CA ALA A 133 -22.10 -6.45 -10.41
C ALA A 133 -21.27 -7.71 -10.70
N ALA A 134 -21.42 -8.73 -9.85
CA ALA A 134 -20.80 -10.03 -10.10
C ALA A 134 -21.26 -10.61 -11.45
N GLY A 135 -20.30 -11.12 -12.23
CA GLY A 135 -20.49 -11.61 -13.59
C GLY A 135 -20.20 -10.58 -14.69
N ASP A 136 -20.08 -9.29 -14.37
CA ASP A 136 -19.78 -8.27 -15.37
C ASP A 136 -18.37 -8.45 -15.95
N ARG A 137 -18.27 -8.37 -17.28
CA ARG A 137 -16.98 -8.32 -17.97
C ARG A 137 -16.45 -6.89 -17.95
N VAL A 138 -15.23 -6.73 -17.47
CA VAL A 138 -14.59 -5.43 -17.33
C VAL A 138 -13.20 -5.45 -17.94
N ARG A 139 -12.66 -4.26 -18.20
CA ARG A 139 -11.25 -4.06 -18.52
C ARG A 139 -10.67 -3.07 -17.53
N THR A 140 -9.48 -3.34 -17.01
CA THR A 140 -8.75 -2.36 -16.21
C THR A 140 -8.19 -1.25 -17.09
N ILE A 141 -8.11 -0.03 -16.57
CA ILE A 141 -7.57 1.10 -17.32
C ILE A 141 -6.07 0.96 -17.56
N ASN A 142 -5.59 1.56 -18.64
CA ASN A 142 -4.17 1.72 -18.91
C ASN A 142 -3.71 3.13 -18.53
N PHE A 143 -3.04 3.24 -17.39
CA PHE A 143 -2.49 4.50 -16.89
C PHE A 143 -1.17 4.26 -16.15
N ASN A 144 -0.31 5.29 -16.12
CA ASN A 144 1.02 5.21 -15.52
C ASN A 144 1.27 6.43 -14.64
N PRO A 145 0.51 6.61 -13.54
CA PRO A 145 0.69 7.76 -12.67
C PRO A 145 2.08 7.72 -12.03
N THR A 146 2.68 8.89 -11.81
CA THR A 146 3.90 9.02 -10.99
C THR A 146 3.57 8.91 -9.49
N THR A 147 2.30 9.09 -9.12
CA THR A 147 1.77 9.06 -7.75
C THR A 147 1.41 7.64 -7.27
N HIS A 148 1.09 7.51 -5.99
CA HIS A 148 0.52 6.29 -5.39
C HIS A 148 -0.69 5.77 -6.18
N THR A 149 -0.76 4.46 -6.36
CA THR A 149 -1.89 3.75 -6.96
C THR A 149 -1.83 2.28 -6.55
N ARG A 150 -2.96 1.58 -6.60
CA ARG A 150 -3.08 0.16 -6.24
C ARG A 150 -3.33 -0.76 -7.43
N LEU A 151 -3.45 -0.24 -8.67
CA LEU A 151 -3.54 -1.08 -9.86
C LEU A 151 -2.13 -1.54 -10.31
N PRO A 152 -1.75 -2.81 -10.08
CA PRO A 152 -0.43 -3.32 -10.41
C PRO A 152 -0.22 -3.34 -11.92
N ARG A 153 1.03 -3.18 -12.36
CA ARG A 153 1.35 -3.09 -13.80
C ARG A 153 0.86 -4.29 -14.61
N TYR A 154 1.03 -5.50 -14.07
CA TYR A 154 0.66 -6.73 -14.78
C TYR A 154 -0.83 -6.79 -15.12
N ALA A 155 -1.68 -6.13 -14.34
CA ALA A 155 -3.12 -6.15 -14.48
C ALA A 155 -3.65 -4.94 -15.26
N ARG A 156 -2.83 -4.02 -15.79
CA ARG A 156 -3.31 -2.83 -16.53
C ARG A 156 -3.72 -3.20 -17.96
N SER A 157 -4.80 -2.59 -18.44
CA SER A 157 -5.36 -2.87 -19.77
C SER A 157 -5.85 -4.30 -19.98
N LYS A 158 -6.07 -5.07 -18.90
CA LYS A 158 -6.41 -6.49 -18.91
C LYS A 158 -7.91 -6.70 -18.77
N ALA A 159 -8.44 -7.66 -19.52
CA ALA A 159 -9.84 -8.06 -19.45
C ALA A 159 -10.06 -9.05 -18.30
N GLY A 160 -11.12 -8.85 -17.51
CA GLY A 160 -11.46 -9.71 -16.40
C GLY A 160 -12.96 -9.79 -16.18
N VAL A 161 -13.35 -10.51 -15.12
CA VAL A 161 -14.73 -10.63 -14.67
C VAL A 161 -14.82 -10.17 -13.22
N VAL A 162 -15.83 -9.37 -12.91
CA VAL A 162 -16.15 -9.03 -11.51
C VAL A 162 -16.69 -10.29 -10.84
N GLU A 163 -16.00 -10.80 -9.83
CA GLU A 163 -16.47 -11.93 -9.03
C GLU A 163 -17.34 -11.46 -7.86
N ALA A 164 -16.96 -10.34 -7.23
CA ALA A 164 -17.68 -9.80 -6.09
C ALA A 164 -17.58 -8.28 -6.00
N VAL A 165 -18.61 -7.65 -5.41
CA VAL A 165 -18.56 -6.26 -4.94
C VAL A 165 -18.17 -6.30 -3.46
N GLN A 166 -16.95 -5.85 -3.14
CA GLN A 166 -16.39 -5.94 -1.79
C GLN A 166 -17.02 -4.95 -0.81
N GLY A 167 -17.51 -3.82 -1.33
CA GLY A 167 -17.98 -2.68 -0.55
C GLY A 167 -17.39 -1.38 -1.06
N SER A 168 -17.47 -0.33 -0.25
CA SER A 168 -16.89 0.98 -0.56
C SER A 168 -15.82 1.37 0.47
N PHE A 169 -14.69 1.85 -0.05
CA PHE A 169 -13.48 2.09 0.73
C PHE A 169 -12.80 3.39 0.29
N VAL A 170 -12.03 3.99 1.21
CA VAL A 170 -11.13 5.11 0.93
C VAL A 170 -10.32 4.86 -0.36
N PHE A 171 -10.20 5.86 -1.23
CA PHE A 171 -9.46 5.77 -2.49
C PHE A 171 -7.98 6.14 -2.30
N PRO A 172 -7.04 5.18 -2.46
CA PRO A 172 -5.65 5.39 -2.10
C PRO A 172 -4.94 6.46 -2.95
N ASP A 173 -5.27 6.57 -4.24
CA ASP A 173 -4.60 7.48 -5.19
C ASP A 173 -4.80 8.95 -4.80
N ASP A 174 -5.90 9.28 -4.14
CA ASP A 174 -6.17 10.62 -3.62
C ASP A 174 -5.75 10.76 -2.16
N ASN A 175 -6.05 9.74 -1.33
CA ASN A 175 -5.77 9.79 0.10
C ASN A 175 -4.26 9.93 0.38
N ALA A 176 -3.40 9.26 -0.38
CA ALA A 176 -1.95 9.36 -0.24
C ALA A 176 -1.37 10.77 -0.49
N HIS A 177 -2.15 11.66 -1.11
CA HIS A 177 -1.72 13.00 -1.55
C HIS A 177 -2.54 14.13 -0.93
N GLY A 178 -3.27 13.85 0.15
CA GLY A 178 -4.03 14.86 0.88
C GLY A 178 -5.23 15.44 0.12
N LYS A 179 -5.73 14.73 -0.91
CA LYS A 179 -6.88 15.16 -1.73
C LYS A 179 -8.23 14.73 -1.15
N GLY A 180 -8.24 14.23 0.08
CA GLY A 180 -9.40 13.65 0.74
C GLY A 180 -9.49 12.13 0.55
N GLU A 181 -10.45 11.52 1.23
CA GLU A 181 -10.63 10.07 1.23
C GLU A 181 -11.33 9.54 -0.04
N ASN A 182 -12.13 10.37 -0.71
CA ASN A 182 -12.83 10.10 -1.98
C ASN A 182 -13.26 8.65 -2.18
N PRO A 183 -14.08 8.08 -1.26
CA PRO A 183 -14.33 6.65 -1.24
C PRO A 183 -15.02 6.17 -2.51
N GLN A 184 -14.65 4.96 -2.97
CA GLN A 184 -15.25 4.34 -4.16
C GLN A 184 -15.60 2.89 -3.86
N TRP A 185 -16.47 2.32 -4.70
CA TRP A 185 -16.70 0.88 -4.73
C TRP A 185 -15.42 0.13 -5.09
N VAL A 186 -15.23 -1.03 -4.46
CA VAL A 186 -14.11 -1.94 -4.72
C VAL A 186 -14.68 -3.28 -5.19
N TYR A 187 -14.06 -3.82 -6.23
CA TYR A 187 -14.48 -5.04 -6.91
C TYR A 187 -13.36 -6.06 -6.86
N LEU A 188 -13.70 -7.31 -6.55
CA LEU A 188 -12.82 -8.43 -6.80
C LEU A 188 -12.89 -8.76 -8.29
N VAL A 189 -11.83 -8.45 -9.03
CA VAL A 189 -11.74 -8.71 -10.47
C VAL A 189 -10.82 -9.89 -10.70
N VAL A 190 -11.32 -10.89 -11.40
CA VAL A 190 -10.61 -12.13 -11.72
C VAL A 190 -10.15 -12.09 -13.18
N PHE A 191 -8.89 -12.43 -13.39
CA PHE A 191 -8.25 -12.53 -14.70
C PHE A 191 -7.79 -13.96 -14.93
N GLU A 192 -7.98 -14.46 -16.14
CA GLU A 192 -7.32 -15.70 -16.59
C GLU A 192 -5.81 -15.48 -16.63
N ALA A 193 -5.03 -16.47 -16.22
CA ALA A 193 -3.57 -16.38 -16.31
C ALA A 193 -3.09 -16.17 -17.76
N THR A 194 -3.82 -16.71 -18.74
CA THR A 194 -3.51 -16.52 -20.17
C THR A 194 -3.72 -15.08 -20.65
N GLU A 195 -4.66 -14.34 -20.05
CA GLU A 195 -4.81 -12.90 -20.32
C GLU A 195 -3.64 -12.09 -19.74
N LEU A 196 -3.16 -12.47 -18.56
CA LEU A 196 -2.07 -11.76 -17.89
C LEU A 196 -0.72 -12.06 -18.53
N TRP A 197 -0.44 -13.34 -18.78
CA TRP A 197 0.89 -13.86 -19.09
C TRP A 197 1.05 -14.39 -20.52
N GLY A 198 -0.03 -14.37 -21.31
CA GLY A 198 -0.02 -14.88 -22.69
C GLY A 198 -0.22 -16.40 -22.77
N GLU A 199 0.14 -16.98 -23.91
CA GLU A 199 -0.09 -18.40 -24.22
C GLU A 199 0.57 -19.38 -23.24
N ASP A 200 1.67 -18.97 -22.60
CA ASP A 200 2.38 -19.75 -21.59
C ASP A 200 1.74 -19.70 -20.19
N GLY A 201 0.70 -18.87 -20.01
CA GLY A 201 -0.08 -18.85 -18.76
C GLY A 201 -0.85 -20.16 -18.58
N ASP A 202 -0.85 -20.70 -17.35
CA ASP A 202 -1.62 -21.91 -17.03
C ASP A 202 -3.12 -21.66 -17.29
N PRO A 203 -3.75 -22.36 -18.25
CA PRO A 203 -5.14 -22.11 -18.66
C PRO A 203 -6.18 -22.50 -17.62
N THR A 204 -5.76 -23.09 -16.50
CA THR A 204 -6.63 -23.46 -15.38
C THR A 204 -6.50 -22.53 -14.17
N SER A 205 -5.53 -21.62 -14.22
CA SER A 205 -5.22 -20.70 -13.13
C SER A 205 -5.80 -19.32 -13.38
N THR A 206 -6.27 -18.69 -12.31
CA THR A 206 -6.74 -17.31 -12.31
C THR A 206 -5.99 -16.49 -11.28
N VAL A 207 -5.97 -15.17 -11.49
CA VAL A 207 -5.45 -14.19 -10.53
C VAL A 207 -6.55 -13.19 -10.26
N SER A 208 -6.81 -12.89 -8.99
CA SER A 208 -7.76 -11.88 -8.58
C SER A 208 -7.07 -10.68 -7.94
N ILE A 209 -7.63 -9.49 -8.17
CA ILE A 209 -7.23 -8.25 -7.50
C ILE A 209 -8.46 -7.52 -7.00
N ASP A 210 -8.30 -6.77 -5.92
CA ASP A 210 -9.26 -5.73 -5.55
C ASP A 210 -8.97 -4.45 -6.37
N ALA A 211 -9.95 -4.03 -7.17
CA ALA A 211 -9.87 -2.84 -8.00
C ALA A 211 -10.94 -1.81 -7.60
N TRP A 212 -10.52 -0.56 -7.40
CA TRP A 212 -11.45 0.56 -7.19
C TRP A 212 -12.25 0.82 -8.47
N GLU A 213 -13.48 1.33 -8.35
CA GLU A 213 -14.42 1.54 -9.46
C GLU A 213 -13.81 2.33 -10.62
N SER A 214 -12.98 3.33 -10.31
CA SER A 214 -12.29 4.15 -11.31
C SER A 214 -11.19 3.41 -12.08
N TYR A 215 -10.72 2.26 -11.60
CA TYR A 215 -9.70 1.46 -12.28
C TYR A 215 -10.26 0.56 -13.36
N ILE A 216 -11.57 0.37 -13.43
CA ILE A 216 -12.22 -0.55 -14.37
C ILE A 216 -13.22 0.17 -15.24
N ILE A 217 -13.36 -0.29 -16.47
CA ILE A 217 -14.36 0.14 -17.46
C ILE A 217 -15.11 -1.09 -17.97
N PRO A 218 -16.32 -0.96 -18.53
CA PRO A 218 -16.97 -2.06 -19.23
C PRO A 218 -16.01 -2.64 -20.29
N ALA A 219 -15.94 -3.97 -20.40
CA ALA A 219 -15.19 -4.58 -21.50
C ALA A 219 -15.89 -4.24 -22.83
N ASP A 220 -15.12 -3.85 -23.84
CA ASP A 220 -15.63 -3.73 -25.20
C ASP A 220 -16.16 -5.11 -25.64
N GLY A 221 -17.36 -5.13 -26.25
CA GLY A 221 -18.05 -6.33 -26.72
C GLY A 221 -17.40 -7.01 -27.91
#